data_AF-A0A519DBL2-F1
#
_entry.id   AF-A0A519DBL2-F1
#
_cell.length_a   1.000
_cell.length_b   1.000
_cell.length_c   1.000
_cell.angle_alpha   90.00
_cell.angle_beta   90.00
_cell.angle_gamma   90.00
#
_symmetry.space_group_name_H-M   'P 1'
#
loop_
_entity.id
_entity.type
_entity.pdbx_description
1 polymer ?
#
loop_
_entity_poly.entity_id
_entity_poly.type
_entity_poly.pdbx_seq_one_letter_code
_entity_poly.pdbx_strand_id
1 'polypeptide(L)'
;MDELNERFEEFHSQNPRFYNLFNSFTYHLIGKGFRNYSAKCIFERIRWETDQANSEGQSDFKVNNNFASFYSRLWMEKNQKYSGFFRIRAQPSADKDPTKLPELKPNDFPTE
;
A
#
# COMPACT_ATOMS: atom_id res chain seq x y z
N MET A 1 -11.11 -2.51 11.04
CA MET A 1 -10.05 -3.05 10.18
C MET A 1 -10.65 -3.75 8.96
N ASP A 2 -11.82 -4.36 9.11
CA ASP A 2 -12.52 -5.16 8.07
C ASP A 2 -12.91 -4.40 6.80
N GLU A 3 -13.44 -3.17 6.89
CA GLU A 3 -13.87 -2.42 5.68
C GLU A 3 -12.73 -2.15 4.66
N LEU A 4 -11.48 -2.00 5.13
CA LEU A 4 -10.33 -1.78 4.26
C LEU A 4 -9.88 -3.07 3.55
N ASN A 5 -10.02 -4.21 4.23
CA ASN A 5 -9.73 -5.52 3.65
C ASN A 5 -10.76 -5.86 2.57
N GLU A 6 -12.05 -5.72 2.86
CA GLU A 6 -13.12 -6.01 1.91
C GLU A 6 -12.99 -5.16 0.64
N ARG A 7 -12.73 -3.86 0.80
CA ARG A 7 -12.47 -2.95 -0.34
C ARG A 7 -11.22 -3.33 -1.14
N PHE A 8 -10.19 -3.83 -0.47
CA PHE A 8 -9.00 -4.32 -1.14
C PHE A 8 -9.29 -5.57 -1.95
N GLU A 9 -10.02 -6.54 -1.38
CA GLU A 9 -10.39 -7.79 -2.04
C GLU A 9 -11.29 -7.53 -3.25
N GLU A 10 -12.29 -6.66 -3.11
CA GLU A 10 -13.14 -6.25 -4.23
C GLU A 10 -12.31 -5.58 -5.32
N PHE A 11 -11.45 -4.62 -4.98
CA PHE A 11 -10.57 -3.98 -5.95
C PHE A 11 -9.63 -4.97 -6.62
N HIS A 12 -9.03 -5.89 -5.87
CA HIS A 12 -8.12 -6.91 -6.37
C HIS A 12 -8.80 -7.87 -7.34
N SER A 13 -10.03 -8.29 -7.02
CA SER A 13 -10.87 -9.15 -7.85
C SER A 13 -11.25 -8.46 -9.17
N GLN A 14 -11.63 -7.18 -9.10
CA GLN A 14 -11.99 -6.39 -10.29
C GLN A 14 -10.78 -6.01 -11.15
N ASN A 15 -9.57 -5.95 -10.58
CA ASN A 15 -8.37 -5.46 -11.25
C ASN A 15 -7.19 -6.45 -11.18
N PRO A 16 -7.33 -7.67 -11.75
CA PRO A 16 -6.25 -8.66 -11.72
C PRO A 16 -4.99 -8.18 -12.46
N ARG A 17 -5.16 -7.31 -13.47
CA ARG A 17 -4.06 -6.68 -14.22
C ARG A 17 -3.12 -5.89 -13.31
N PHE A 18 -3.67 -5.21 -12.29
CA PHE A 18 -2.86 -4.44 -11.34
C PHE A 18 -1.88 -5.34 -10.59
N TYR A 19 -2.37 -6.47 -10.07
CA TYR A 19 -1.52 -7.44 -9.37
C TYR A 19 -0.46 -8.06 -10.29
N ASN A 20 -0.80 -8.35 -11.55
CA ASN A 20 0.14 -8.89 -12.51
C ASN A 20 1.30 -7.91 -12.79
N LEU A 21 1.00 -6.62 -12.96
CA LEU A 21 2.03 -5.57 -13.11
C LEU A 21 2.89 -5.47 -11.85
N PHE A 22 2.27 -5.47 -10.67
CA PHE A 22 2.99 -5.45 -9.39
C PHE A 22 3.96 -6.63 -9.27
N ASN A 23 3.50 -7.84 -9.59
CA ASN A 23 4.30 -9.05 -9.58
C ASN A 23 5.47 -8.98 -10.56
N SER A 24 5.20 -8.57 -11.81
CA SER A 24 6.21 -8.43 -12.86
C SER A 24 7.31 -7.43 -12.48
N PHE A 25 6.92 -6.23 -12.00
CA PHE A 25 7.89 -5.22 -11.57
C PHE A 25 8.69 -5.67 -10.36
N THR A 26 8.08 -6.42 -9.43
CA THR A 26 8.80 -6.96 -8.27
C THR A 26 9.88 -7.96 -8.72
N TYR A 27 9.54 -8.91 -9.60
CA TYR A 27 10.53 -9.84 -10.16
C TYR A 27 11.62 -9.13 -10.97
N HIS A 28 11.27 -8.10 -11.73
CA HIS A 28 12.24 -7.29 -12.47
C HIS A 28 13.27 -6.65 -11.53
N LEU A 29 12.83 -6.12 -10.38
CA LEU A 29 13.73 -5.55 -9.38
C LEU A 29 14.59 -6.64 -8.72
N ILE A 30 14.03 -7.80 -8.42
CA ILE A 30 14.80 -8.93 -7.88
C ILE A 30 15.87 -9.39 -8.89
N GLY A 31 15.53 -9.49 -10.17
CA GLY A 31 16.47 -9.83 -11.24
C GLY A 31 17.59 -8.81 -11.43
N LYS A 32 17.32 -7.53 -11.11
CA LYS A 32 18.33 -6.46 -11.06
C LYS A 32 19.24 -6.52 -9.82
N GLY A 33 19.02 -7.44 -8.89
CA GLY A 33 19.83 -7.61 -7.68
C GLY A 33 19.42 -6.74 -6.49
N PHE A 34 18.23 -6.14 -6.52
CA PHE A 34 17.70 -5.43 -5.35
C PHE A 34 17.41 -6.44 -4.23
N ARG A 35 17.90 -6.15 -3.01
CA ARG A 35 17.65 -6.99 -1.82
C ARG A 35 16.41 -6.59 -1.05
N ASN A 36 16.00 -5.34 -1.16
CA ASN A 36 14.79 -4.79 -0.56
C ASN A 36 14.30 -3.60 -1.40
N TYR A 37 12.98 -3.39 -1.39
CA TYR A 37 12.37 -2.28 -2.11
C TYR A 37 11.08 -1.80 -1.45
N SER A 38 10.63 -0.60 -1.80
CA SER A 38 9.38 -0.03 -1.30
C SER A 38 8.22 -0.47 -2.17
N ALA A 39 7.20 -1.10 -1.57
CA ALA A 39 5.96 -1.44 -2.26
C ALA A 39 5.27 -0.19 -2.82
N LYS A 40 5.39 0.95 -2.13
CA LYS A 40 4.84 2.23 -2.58
C LYS A 40 5.49 2.71 -3.88
N CYS A 41 6.79 2.52 -4.05
CA CYS A 41 7.47 2.90 -5.30
C CYS A 41 7.01 2.05 -6.49
N ILE A 42 6.78 0.75 -6.29
CA ILE A 42 6.21 -0.11 -7.34
C ILE A 42 4.79 0.32 -7.66
N PHE A 43 4.01 0.63 -6.64
CA PHE A 43 2.63 1.10 -6.77
C PHE A 43 2.54 2.42 -7.55
N GLU A 44 3.38 3.40 -7.20
CA GLU A 44 3.50 4.67 -7.93
C GLU A 44 3.95 4.42 -9.37
N ARG A 45 4.90 3.51 -9.60
CA ARG A 45 5.30 3.14 -10.97
C ARG A 45 4.14 2.57 -11.77
N ILE A 46 3.37 1.63 -11.22
CA ILE A 46 2.17 1.09 -11.90
C ILE A 46 1.22 2.25 -12.21
N ARG A 47 1.03 3.17 -11.26
CA ARG A 47 0.20 4.34 -11.47
C ARG A 47 0.72 5.14 -12.67
N TRP A 48 1.99 5.54 -12.71
CA TRP A 48 2.57 6.25 -13.86
C TRP A 48 2.39 5.52 -15.20
N GLU A 49 2.55 4.20 -15.22
CA GLU A 49 2.41 3.38 -16.44
C GLU A 49 0.95 3.25 -16.89
N THR A 50 -0.01 3.46 -15.98
CA THR A 50 -1.47 3.28 -16.20
C THR A 50 -2.26 4.59 -16.14
N ASP A 51 -1.60 5.68 -15.75
CA ASP A 51 -2.09 7.06 -15.73
C ASP A 51 -1.97 7.72 -17.11
N GLN A 52 -1.46 6.99 -18.12
CA GLN A 52 -1.68 7.39 -19.51
C GLN A 52 -3.18 7.39 -19.74
N ALA A 53 -3.75 8.61 -19.69
CA ALA A 53 -5.16 8.85 -19.88
C ALA A 53 -5.64 8.07 -21.10
N ASN A 54 -6.68 7.25 -20.89
CA ASN A 54 -7.48 6.80 -22.02
C ASN A 54 -8.03 8.04 -22.76
N SER A 55 -8.57 7.86 -23.97
CA SER A 55 -9.05 8.96 -24.83
C SER A 55 -10.07 9.91 -24.16
N GLU A 56 -10.58 9.56 -22.98
CA GLU A 56 -11.55 10.31 -22.17
C GLU A 56 -10.93 11.00 -20.93
N GLY A 57 -9.60 10.97 -20.75
CA GLY A 57 -8.94 11.67 -19.64
C GLY A 57 -9.03 10.94 -18.29
N GLN A 58 -9.47 9.68 -18.26
CA GLN A 58 -9.65 8.92 -17.03
C GLN A 58 -8.47 7.96 -16.80
N SER A 59 -7.98 7.92 -15.55
CA SER A 59 -6.98 6.94 -15.12
C SER A 59 -7.56 5.53 -15.17
N ASP A 60 -6.82 4.54 -15.68
CA ASP A 60 -7.27 3.13 -15.72
C ASP A 60 -7.62 2.57 -14.33
N PHE A 61 -7.01 3.10 -13.25
CA PHE A 61 -7.20 2.57 -11.91
C PHE A 61 -7.42 3.68 -10.86
N LYS A 62 -8.61 3.73 -10.26
CA LYS A 62 -8.89 4.56 -9.08
C LYS A 62 -8.45 3.86 -7.78
N VAL A 63 -7.13 3.69 -7.61
CA VAL A 63 -6.59 2.92 -6.48
C VAL A 63 -6.38 3.78 -5.23
N ASN A 64 -6.80 3.26 -4.08
CA ASN A 64 -6.54 3.89 -2.78
C ASN A 64 -5.06 3.73 -2.38
N ASN A 65 -4.44 4.80 -1.85
CA ASN A 65 -3.04 4.80 -1.40
C ASN A 65 -2.75 3.74 -0.32
N ASN A 66 -3.76 3.35 0.48
CA ASN A 66 -3.60 2.36 1.54
C ASN A 66 -3.41 0.92 1.00
N PHE A 67 -3.72 0.66 -0.27
CA PHE A 67 -3.62 -0.67 -0.88
C PHE A 67 -2.19 -1.16 -1.11
N ALA A 68 -1.21 -0.25 -1.16
CA ALA A 68 0.20 -0.64 -1.33
C ALA A 68 0.68 -1.60 -0.22
N SER A 69 0.24 -1.37 1.02
CA SER A 69 0.57 -2.23 2.16
C SER A 69 -0.04 -3.63 2.02
N PHE A 70 -1.29 -3.71 1.56
CA PHE A 70 -1.98 -4.99 1.33
C PHE A 70 -1.32 -5.80 0.21
N TYR A 71 -1.02 -5.16 -0.92
CA TYR A 71 -0.31 -5.80 -2.02
C TYR A 71 1.07 -6.33 -1.62
N SER A 72 1.80 -5.59 -0.79
CA SER A 72 3.10 -6.04 -0.30
C SER A 72 3.00 -7.33 0.54
N ARG A 73 2.00 -7.41 1.42
CA ARG A 73 1.74 -8.59 2.27
C ARG A 73 1.28 -9.77 1.42
N LEU A 74 0.28 -9.57 0.57
CA LEU A 74 -0.24 -10.60 -0.34
C LEU A 74 0.85 -11.16 -1.25
N TRP A 75 1.73 -10.31 -1.77
CA TRP A 75 2.82 -10.74 -2.64
C TRP A 75 3.85 -11.59 -1.88
N MET A 76 4.25 -11.18 -0.66
CA MET A 76 5.19 -11.95 0.16
C MET A 76 4.60 -13.27 0.67
N GLU A 77 3.30 -13.30 0.95
CA GLU A 77 2.58 -14.53 1.33
C GLU A 77 2.59 -15.55 0.18
N LYS A 78 2.30 -15.09 -1.05
CA LYS A 78 2.39 -15.93 -2.26
C LYS A 78 3.83 -16.30 -2.63
N ASN A 79 4.81 -15.49 -2.21
CA ASN A 79 6.22 -15.65 -2.53
C ASN A 79 7.07 -15.76 -1.26
N GLN A 80 6.82 -16.80 -0.44
CA GLN A 80 7.49 -16.98 0.85
C GLN A 80 9.03 -16.96 0.75
N LYS A 81 9.60 -17.38 -0.38
CA LYS A 81 11.04 -17.30 -0.68
C LYS A 81 11.61 -15.88 -0.59
N TYR A 82 10.79 -14.87 -0.86
CA TYR A 82 11.17 -13.45 -0.83
C TYR A 82 10.53 -12.72 0.37
N SER A 83 10.17 -13.45 1.42
CA SER A 83 9.70 -12.87 2.67
C SER A 83 10.72 -11.85 3.19
N GLY A 84 10.26 -10.63 3.44
CA GLY A 84 11.11 -9.51 3.86
C GLY A 84 11.67 -8.63 2.73
N PHE A 85 11.36 -8.93 1.46
CA PHE A 85 11.73 -8.05 0.34
C PHE A 85 11.10 -6.66 0.47
N PHE A 86 9.83 -6.61 0.86
CA PHE A 86 9.16 -5.36 1.20
C PHE A 86 9.32 -5.07 2.69
N ARG A 87 9.89 -3.90 3.01
CA ARG A 87 10.01 -3.44 4.40
C ARG A 87 8.67 -2.91 4.89
N ILE A 88 7.90 -3.75 5.55
CA ILE A 88 6.66 -3.35 6.23
C ILE A 88 7.01 -2.86 7.63
N ARG A 89 6.60 -1.64 7.99
CA ARG A 89 6.59 -1.22 9.39
C ARG A 89 5.35 -1.81 10.05
N ALA A 90 5.51 -2.40 11.23
CA ALA A 90 4.38 -2.70 12.09
C ALA A 90 3.70 -1.37 12.48
N GLN A 91 2.37 -1.31 12.41
CA GLN A 91 1.62 -0.16 12.91
C GLN A 91 1.38 -0.36 14.42
N PRO A 92 2.08 0.35 15.31
CA PRO A 92 1.93 0.15 16.75
C PRO A 92 0.55 0.58 17.28
N SER A 93 -0.17 1.43 16.54
CA SER A 93 -1.51 1.91 16.91
C SER A 93 -2.62 0.87 16.72
N ALA A 94 -2.34 -0.29 16.11
CA ALA A 94 -3.31 -1.38 16.04
C ALA A 94 -3.41 -2.15 17.37
N ASP A 95 -2.38 -2.06 18.20
CA ASP A 95 -2.24 -2.81 19.46
C ASP A 95 -2.53 -1.94 20.69
N LYS A 96 -2.72 -0.63 20.51
CA LYS A 96 -2.99 0.31 21.61
C LYS A 96 -4.46 0.68 21.61
N ASP A 97 -5.11 0.46 22.75
CA ASP A 97 -6.39 1.07 23.04
C ASP A 97 -6.33 2.58 22.79
N PRO A 98 -7.40 3.20 22.24
CA PRO A 98 -7.45 4.64 22.09
C PRO A 98 -7.20 5.28 23.45
N THR A 99 -6.16 6.12 23.53
CA THR A 99 -5.84 6.84 24.76
C THR A 99 -7.06 7.67 25.12
N LYS A 100 -7.76 7.33 26.20
CA LYS A 100 -8.90 8.09 26.75
C LYS A 100 -8.43 9.42 27.36
N LEU A 101 -7.56 10.14 26.67
CA LEU A 101 -7.07 11.42 27.12
C LEU A 101 -8.20 12.45 26.94
N PRO A 102 -8.39 13.33 27.93
CA PRO A 102 -9.29 14.46 27.77
C PRO A 102 -8.82 15.36 26.62
N GLU A 103 -9.76 16.01 25.94
CA GLU A 103 -9.46 16.99 24.90
C GLU A 103 -8.55 18.09 25.46
N LEU A 104 -7.43 18.38 24.78
CA LEU A 104 -6.56 19.51 25.13
C LEU A 104 -7.36 20.81 24.98
N LYS A 105 -7.43 21.58 26.07
CA LYS A 105 -8.08 22.90 26.06
C LYS A 105 -7.05 23.97 25.73
N PRO A 106 -7.46 25.13 25.19
CA PRO A 106 -6.56 26.27 24.96
C PRO A 106 -5.78 26.72 26.20
N ASN A 107 -6.28 26.38 27.40
CA ASN A 107 -5.66 26.67 28.70
C ASN A 107 -4.47 25.76 29.06
N ASP A 108 -4.23 24.69 28.30
CA ASP A 108 -3.14 23.73 28.52
C ASP A 108 -1.84 24.13 27.77
N PHE A 109 -1.89 25.20 26.97
CA PHE A 109 -0.72 25.76 26.29
C PHE A 109 -0.17 26.93 27.11
N PRO A 110 1.14 27.00 27.37
CA PRO A 110 1.73 28.15 28.01
C PRO A 110 1.57 29.37 27.10
N THR A 111 0.89 30.40 27.61
CA THR A 111 0.88 31.72 26.96
C THR A 111 2.24 32.36 27.22
N GLU A 112 3.03 32.58 26.16
CA GLU A 112 4.25 33.39 26.22
C GLU A 112 3.95 34.87 26.51
#